data_AF-A0A8B8X4U3-F1
#
_entry.id   AF-A0A8B8X4U3-F1
#
_cell.length_a   1.000
_cell.length_b   1.000
_cell.length_c   1.000
_cell.angle_alpha   90.00
_cell.angle_beta   90.00
_cell.angle_gamma   90.00
#
_symmetry.space_group_name_H-M   'P 1'
#
loop_
_entity.id
_entity.type
_entity.pdbx_description
1 polymer ?
#
loop_
_entity_poly.entity_id
_entity_poly.type
_entity_poly.pdbx_seq_one_letter_code
_entity_poly.pdbx_strand_id
1 'polypeptide(L)'
;MPVLGISLPPVPLGVRVHSKALQSGQLSPWRAAPRSRLPGGLWRGSWGALWSSFIFSRAVAVGPLGLHLHRSWRSQGRHGLPSSTAAEFDLAGLAQSTSRGEVEILDAKTREKLCFLDKVEPQATIAEIKNLFTKTHPQWYPARQSLRLDPKGKSLKDEDILQKLPVGTTATLYFRDLGAQISWVTVFLTEYAGPLFIYLLFYFRVPFIYGHKYDFTSSRHTVVHLACICHSFHYIKRLLETLFVHRFSHGTMPLRNIFKNCTYYWGFAAWMAYYINHPLYTPPTYGAQQVKLALAIFVICQLGNFSIHMALRDLRPAGSKTRKIPYPTKNPFTWLFLLVSCPNYTYEVGSWIGFAIMTQCVPVALFSLVGFTQMTIWAKGKHRSYLKEFRDYPPLRMPIIPFLL
;
A
#
# COMPACT_ATOMS: atom_id res chain seq x y z
N MET A 1 -1.44 -74.30 -47.27
CA MET A 1 -2.68 -74.17 -48.07
C MET A 1 -3.74 -73.54 -47.18
N PRO A 2 -4.46 -72.49 -47.62
CA PRO A 2 -3.91 -71.14 -47.88
C PRO A 2 -4.64 -70.03 -47.04
N VAL A 3 -4.02 -68.90 -46.69
CA VAL A 3 -3.75 -67.63 -47.45
C VAL A 3 -4.97 -66.72 -47.61
N LEU A 4 -4.81 -65.46 -47.13
CA LEU A 4 -5.17 -64.15 -47.72
C LEU A 4 -4.89 -63.08 -46.63
N GLY A 5 -3.91 -62.18 -46.66
CA GLY A 5 -3.05 -61.67 -47.75
C GLY A 5 -3.71 -60.51 -48.47
N ILE A 6 -3.12 -59.29 -48.41
CA ILE A 6 -3.19 -58.10 -49.31
C ILE A 6 -3.13 -56.81 -48.45
N SER A 7 -2.49 -55.70 -48.81
CA SER A 7 -1.19 -55.35 -49.41
C SER A 7 -1.13 -53.82 -49.41
N LEU A 8 -0.03 -53.22 -48.97
CA LEU A 8 0.26 -51.79 -49.15
C LEU A 8 0.87 -51.54 -50.54
N PRO A 9 0.57 -50.40 -51.21
CA PRO A 9 1.23 -50.04 -52.46
C PRO A 9 2.57 -49.30 -52.25
N PRO A 10 3.46 -49.29 -53.27
CA PRO A 10 4.90 -49.02 -53.12
C PRO A 10 5.33 -47.58 -53.42
N VAL A 11 6.53 -47.23 -52.95
CA VAL A 11 7.33 -46.07 -53.35
C VAL A 11 8.29 -46.47 -54.48
N PRO A 12 8.55 -45.60 -55.48
CA PRO A 12 9.80 -45.62 -56.23
C PRO A 12 10.71 -44.43 -55.88
N LEU A 13 12.00 -44.76 -55.71
CA LEU A 13 13.15 -43.87 -55.54
C LEU A 13 13.46 -43.03 -56.79
N GLY A 14 14.06 -41.85 -56.58
CA GLY A 14 14.64 -41.01 -57.64
C GLY A 14 15.54 -39.89 -57.11
N VAL A 15 16.85 -40.16 -57.09
CA VAL A 15 18.01 -39.42 -56.54
C VAL A 15 18.31 -38.07 -57.22
N ARG A 16 18.72 -37.03 -56.46
CA ARG A 16 20.00 -36.30 -56.72
C ARG A 16 20.51 -35.44 -55.55
N VAL A 17 21.74 -35.75 -55.16
CA VAL A 17 22.60 -35.05 -54.19
C VAL A 17 23.37 -33.94 -54.89
N HIS A 18 23.54 -32.79 -54.24
CA HIS A 18 24.73 -31.95 -54.44
C HIS A 18 25.21 -31.37 -53.11
N SER A 19 26.27 -31.99 -52.58
CA SER A 19 27.20 -31.36 -51.64
C SER A 19 28.31 -30.68 -52.43
N LYS A 20 28.76 -29.50 -51.96
CA LYS A 20 30.12 -29.02 -52.15
C LYS A 20 30.55 -28.30 -50.88
N ALA A 21 31.43 -28.94 -50.14
CA ALA A 21 32.31 -28.32 -49.16
C ALA A 21 33.63 -27.94 -49.86
N LEU A 22 34.28 -26.88 -49.39
CA LEU A 22 35.69 -26.47 -49.57
C LEU A 22 35.79 -25.10 -48.85
N GLN A 23 36.82 -24.71 -48.10
CA GLN A 23 37.98 -25.33 -47.49
C GLN A 23 38.55 -24.24 -46.54
N SER A 24 39.32 -24.65 -45.54
CA SER A 24 40.07 -23.81 -44.60
C SER A 24 41.09 -22.86 -45.25
N GLY A 25 41.24 -21.66 -44.68
CA GLY A 25 42.38 -20.76 -44.93
C GLY A 25 42.65 -19.84 -43.74
N GLN A 26 43.84 -20.00 -43.13
CA GLN A 26 44.41 -19.16 -42.06
C GLN A 26 44.68 -17.72 -42.54
N LEU A 27 44.67 -16.74 -41.62
CA LEU A 27 45.67 -15.67 -41.46
C LEU A 27 45.39 -14.81 -40.19
N SER A 28 46.46 -14.52 -39.44
CA SER A 28 46.55 -13.69 -38.21
C SER A 28 47.15 -12.30 -38.54
N PRO A 29 47.62 -11.46 -37.57
CA PRO A 29 46.95 -10.61 -36.57
C PRO A 29 47.21 -9.08 -36.79
N TRP A 30 46.94 -8.23 -35.77
CA TRP A 30 47.17 -6.75 -35.65
C TRP A 30 45.99 -5.87 -36.13
N ARG A 31 45.53 -4.78 -35.49
CA ARG A 31 46.13 -3.77 -34.59
C ARG A 31 45.01 -2.96 -33.88
N ALA A 32 45.34 -2.27 -32.79
CA ALA A 32 44.41 -1.55 -31.90
C ALA A 32 44.06 -0.10 -32.31
N ALA A 33 42.90 0.36 -31.78
CA ALA A 33 42.46 1.75 -31.46
C ALA A 33 41.99 2.67 -32.62
N PRO A 34 41.09 3.68 -32.40
CA PRO A 34 40.80 4.35 -31.13
C PRO A 34 39.32 4.52 -30.71
N ARG A 35 39.18 4.89 -29.43
CA ARG A 35 37.95 5.28 -28.72
C ARG A 35 37.28 6.50 -29.36
N SER A 36 35.98 6.38 -29.68
CA SER A 36 35.08 7.53 -29.82
C SER A 36 34.05 7.51 -28.68
N ARG A 37 34.14 8.51 -27.79
CA ARG A 37 33.14 8.83 -26.77
C ARG A 37 31.87 9.35 -27.46
N LEU A 38 30.72 8.72 -27.21
CA LEU A 38 29.40 9.34 -27.36
C LEU A 38 28.44 8.78 -26.29
N PRO A 39 27.41 9.55 -25.90
CA PRO A 39 27.17 9.86 -24.50
C PRO A 39 26.26 8.86 -23.79
N GLY A 40 26.70 8.42 -22.61
CA GLY A 40 25.86 7.73 -21.65
C GLY A 40 24.90 8.71 -20.99
N GLY A 41 23.60 8.43 -21.07
CA GLY A 41 22.61 9.18 -20.30
C GLY A 41 21.22 9.18 -20.91
N LEU A 42 20.61 8.01 -21.14
CA LEU A 42 19.17 7.96 -21.49
C LEU A 42 18.50 6.60 -21.23
N TRP A 43 18.98 5.80 -20.28
CA TRP A 43 18.33 4.53 -19.93
C TRP A 43 18.40 4.22 -18.42
N ARG A 44 18.13 5.21 -17.57
CA ARG A 44 17.88 5.00 -16.13
C ARG A 44 16.87 6.02 -15.62
N GLY A 45 15.59 5.71 -15.73
CA GLY A 45 14.54 6.47 -15.05
C GLY A 45 13.27 6.59 -15.84
N SER A 46 12.39 5.59 -15.74
CA SER A 46 10.94 5.83 -15.94
C SER A 46 10.06 4.67 -15.47
N TRP A 47 10.57 3.43 -15.49
CA TRP A 47 9.75 2.25 -15.17
C TRP A 47 9.26 2.19 -13.71
N GLY A 48 10.08 2.58 -12.74
CA GLY A 48 9.68 2.58 -11.32
C GLY A 48 8.67 3.67 -10.94
N ALA A 49 8.65 4.79 -11.67
CA ALA A 49 7.73 5.90 -11.46
C ALA A 49 6.38 5.66 -12.15
N LEU A 50 6.39 5.03 -13.34
CA LEU A 50 5.17 4.56 -13.98
C LEU A 50 4.49 3.50 -13.10
N TRP A 51 5.19 2.43 -12.70
CA TRP A 51 4.57 1.36 -11.90
C TRP A 51 4.04 1.81 -10.53
N SER A 52 4.76 2.69 -9.83
CA SER A 52 4.29 3.26 -8.57
C SER A 52 3.15 4.27 -8.70
N SER A 53 2.88 4.75 -9.92
CA SER A 53 1.77 5.65 -10.25
C SER A 53 0.55 4.92 -10.83
N PHE A 54 0.73 3.67 -11.26
CA PHE A 54 -0.29 2.87 -11.93
C PHE A 54 -1.22 2.14 -10.95
N ILE A 55 -0.73 1.69 -9.78
CA ILE A 55 -1.50 0.68 -9.01
C ILE A 55 -2.05 1.20 -7.67
N PHE A 56 -1.38 2.09 -6.93
CA PHE A 56 -1.97 2.65 -5.70
C PHE A 56 -1.38 4.00 -5.27
N SER A 57 -2.20 4.84 -4.65
CA SER A 57 -1.74 6.09 -4.04
C SER A 57 -0.89 5.88 -2.79
N ARG A 58 0.23 6.62 -2.70
CA ARG A 58 1.16 6.60 -1.56
C ARG A 58 0.47 7.01 -0.27
N ALA A 59 0.05 6.05 0.56
CA ALA A 59 -0.46 6.36 1.90
C ALA A 59 0.62 6.28 3.01
N VAL A 60 1.84 5.77 2.77
CA VAL A 60 2.83 5.59 3.86
C VAL A 60 4.30 5.75 3.42
N ALA A 61 4.67 6.85 2.76
CA ALA A 61 6.08 7.12 2.48
C ALA A 61 6.45 8.58 2.76
N VAL A 62 7.04 8.82 3.94
CA VAL A 62 7.71 10.08 4.29
C VAL A 62 8.95 10.25 3.40
N GLY A 63 9.05 11.41 2.76
CA GLY A 63 10.10 11.75 1.77
C GLY A 63 11.52 11.90 2.34
N PRO A 64 12.55 12.04 1.47
CA PRO A 64 13.95 12.09 1.86
C PRO A 64 14.46 13.51 2.20
N LEU A 65 15.50 13.48 3.05
CA LEU A 65 16.56 14.44 3.43
C LEU A 65 16.46 15.95 3.17
N GLY A 66 16.70 16.70 4.25
CA GLY A 66 17.58 17.87 4.28
C GLY A 66 18.45 17.79 5.54
N LEU A 67 19.75 17.59 5.36
CA LEU A 67 20.81 17.67 6.38
C LEU A 67 20.99 19.14 6.76
N HIS A 68 20.91 19.52 8.04
CA HIS A 68 21.63 20.68 8.58
C HIS A 68 22.24 20.31 9.93
N LEU A 69 23.58 20.30 9.95
CA LEU A 69 24.42 20.24 11.13
C LEU A 69 24.36 21.60 11.84
N HIS A 70 24.19 21.60 13.16
CA HIS A 70 24.77 22.67 13.98
C HIS A 70 25.26 22.12 15.33
N ARG A 71 26.53 22.38 15.61
CA ARG A 71 27.24 22.20 16.89
C ARG A 71 26.85 23.31 17.87
N SER A 72 27.11 23.08 19.17
CA SER A 72 27.25 24.05 20.30
C SER A 72 26.32 23.68 21.47
N TRP A 73 26.68 23.58 22.76
CA TRP A 73 27.91 23.79 23.55
C TRP A 73 27.74 23.10 24.93
N ARG A 74 28.83 23.08 25.73
CA ARG A 74 29.03 22.44 27.05
C ARG A 74 28.37 23.18 28.24
N SER A 75 28.12 22.41 29.31
CA SER A 75 28.32 22.61 30.78
C SER A 75 28.11 24.02 31.39
N GLN A 76 27.43 24.24 32.51
CA GLN A 76 27.70 23.86 33.92
C GLN A 76 26.49 24.33 34.76
N GLY A 77 26.09 23.63 35.84
CA GLY A 77 26.34 24.06 37.24
C GLY A 77 25.09 24.73 37.86
N ARG A 78 24.31 24.06 38.72
CA ARG A 78 24.40 23.94 40.19
C ARG A 78 23.93 25.17 41.02
N HIS A 79 22.97 24.87 41.90
CA HIS A 79 22.62 25.48 43.20
C HIS A 79 21.80 26.78 43.27
N GLY A 80 20.73 26.74 44.09
CA GLY A 80 20.16 27.93 44.74
C GLY A 80 18.62 27.96 44.90
N LEU A 81 18.08 27.25 45.88
CA LEU A 81 16.92 27.68 46.69
C LEU A 81 17.48 27.97 48.11
N PRO A 82 16.84 28.71 49.04
CA PRO A 82 15.41 29.08 49.09
C PRO A 82 15.14 30.54 49.55
N SER A 83 13.88 30.98 49.54
CA SER A 83 13.14 31.37 50.76
C SER A 83 11.89 32.21 50.47
N SER A 84 10.96 32.07 51.40
CA SER A 84 9.61 32.59 51.51
C SER A 84 9.51 34.11 51.61
N THR A 85 8.44 34.67 51.06
CA THR A 85 7.56 35.61 51.79
C THR A 85 6.19 35.65 51.13
N ALA A 86 5.16 35.42 51.94
CA ALA A 86 3.78 35.65 51.59
C ALA A 86 3.53 37.15 51.39
N ALA A 87 2.80 37.48 50.34
CA ALA A 87 2.09 38.75 50.21
C ALA A 87 0.73 38.43 49.56
N GLU A 88 -0.32 38.53 50.37
CA GLU A 88 -1.69 38.69 49.91
C GLU A 88 -1.76 39.93 49.01
N PHE A 89 -2.26 39.77 47.79
CA PHE A 89 -2.73 40.88 46.97
C PHE A 89 -3.96 40.45 46.18
N ASP A 90 -5.07 41.07 46.59
CA ASP A 90 -6.27 41.46 45.84
C ASP A 90 -6.85 40.50 44.77
N LEU A 91 -7.99 39.93 45.16
CA LEU A 91 -9.07 39.49 44.27
C LEU A 91 -9.62 40.70 43.48
N ALA A 92 -8.96 41.05 42.39
CA ALA A 92 -9.51 41.91 41.35
C ALA A 92 -9.24 41.29 39.97
N GLY A 93 -10.25 40.60 39.45
CA GLY A 93 -10.46 40.35 38.01
C GLY A 93 -9.24 40.01 37.16
N LEU A 94 -8.78 38.76 37.20
CA LEU A 94 -8.01 38.16 36.11
C LEU A 94 -8.94 37.92 34.90
N ALA A 95 -9.35 39.00 34.23
CA ALA A 95 -9.56 38.93 32.80
C ALA A 95 -8.16 38.81 32.18
N GLN A 96 -7.66 37.58 32.08
CA GLN A 96 -6.52 37.30 31.20
C GLN A 96 -6.93 37.79 29.81
N SER A 97 -6.36 38.93 29.41
CA SER A 97 -6.20 39.30 28.02
C SER A 97 -5.42 38.17 27.36
N THR A 98 -6.15 37.16 26.91
CA THR A 98 -5.63 36.11 26.05
C THR A 98 -5.25 36.82 24.77
N SER A 99 -3.95 37.08 24.59
CA SER A 99 -3.43 37.63 23.34
C SER A 99 -3.87 36.70 22.21
N ARG A 100 -4.91 37.08 21.48
CA ARG A 100 -5.42 36.30 20.35
C ARG A 100 -4.37 36.37 19.26
N GLY A 101 -4.01 35.21 18.73
CA GLY A 101 -3.09 35.12 17.61
C GLY A 101 -3.78 35.53 16.32
N GLU A 102 -3.02 36.15 15.42
CA GLU A 102 -3.46 36.44 14.07
C GLU A 102 -2.99 35.32 13.13
N VAL A 103 -3.86 34.82 12.25
CA VAL A 103 -3.49 33.81 11.26
C VAL A 103 -3.79 34.33 9.87
N GLU A 104 -2.76 34.38 9.04
CA GLU A 104 -2.87 34.73 7.63
C GLU A 104 -2.75 33.48 6.77
N ILE A 105 -3.72 33.25 5.89
CA ILE A 105 -3.73 32.10 4.98
C ILE A 105 -3.49 32.61 3.56
N LEU A 106 -2.37 32.17 2.97
CA LEU A 106 -1.96 32.50 1.60
C LEU A 106 -2.08 31.29 0.69
N ASP A 107 -2.30 31.49 -0.62
CA ASP A 107 -2.18 30.41 -1.59
C ASP A 107 -0.72 29.95 -1.73
N ALA A 108 -0.47 28.64 -1.68
CA ALA A 108 0.89 28.10 -1.72
C ALA A 108 1.59 28.30 -3.09
N LYS A 109 0.87 28.61 -4.16
CA LYS A 109 1.44 28.86 -5.50
C LYS A 109 1.50 30.35 -5.81
N THR A 110 0.38 31.07 -5.71
CA THR A 110 0.29 32.48 -6.10
C THR A 110 0.77 33.42 -5.00
N ARG A 111 0.82 32.94 -3.74
CA ARG A 111 1.08 33.74 -2.54
C ARG A 111 0.04 34.83 -2.28
N GLU A 112 -1.07 34.79 -2.99
CA GLU A 112 -2.18 35.70 -2.76
C GLU A 112 -2.82 35.41 -1.41
N LYS A 113 -3.24 36.48 -0.75
CA LYS A 113 -3.93 36.40 0.53
C LYS A 113 -5.35 35.89 0.32
N LEU A 114 -5.64 34.72 0.87
CA LEU A 114 -6.96 34.08 0.78
C LEU A 114 -7.83 34.42 1.99
N CYS A 115 -7.25 34.46 3.18
CA CYS A 115 -8.01 34.71 4.41
C CYS A 115 -7.10 35.29 5.51
N PHE A 116 -7.70 36.10 6.38
CA PHE A 116 -7.09 36.61 7.59
C PHE A 116 -8.03 36.34 8.76
N LEU A 117 -7.51 35.71 9.81
CA LEU A 117 -8.23 35.37 11.02
C LEU A 117 -7.62 36.17 12.17
N ASP A 118 -8.36 37.15 12.68
CA ASP A 118 -7.94 38.12 13.69
C ASP A 118 -8.15 37.64 15.14
N LYS A 119 -8.94 36.57 15.34
CA LYS A 119 -9.38 36.09 16.64
C LYS A 119 -9.13 34.59 16.83
N VAL A 120 -7.90 34.14 16.57
CA VAL A 120 -7.52 32.73 16.77
C VAL A 120 -6.95 32.55 18.17
N GLU A 121 -7.47 31.59 18.92
CA GLU A 121 -6.91 31.24 20.22
C GLU A 121 -5.50 30.64 20.06
N PRO A 122 -4.51 30.98 20.89
CA PRO A 122 -3.15 30.43 20.77
C PRO A 122 -3.10 28.89 20.87
N GLN A 123 -3.97 28.32 21.70
CA GLN A 123 -4.15 26.87 21.86
C GLN A 123 -4.92 26.20 20.72
N ALA A 124 -5.40 26.98 19.73
CA ALA A 124 -6.22 26.43 18.65
C ALA A 124 -5.44 25.40 17.84
N THR A 125 -6.13 24.32 17.51
CA THR A 125 -5.58 23.27 16.66
C THR A 125 -5.63 23.66 15.18
N ILE A 126 -4.77 23.06 14.36
CA ILE A 126 -4.88 23.23 12.91
C ILE A 126 -6.24 22.77 12.38
N ALA A 127 -6.88 21.78 13.01
CA ALA A 127 -8.26 21.40 12.68
C ALA A 127 -9.26 22.56 12.86
N GLU A 128 -9.16 23.29 13.96
CA GLU A 128 -10.00 24.48 14.21
C GLU A 128 -9.73 25.58 13.20
N ILE A 129 -8.46 25.86 12.87
CA ILE A 129 -8.10 26.84 11.83
C ILE A 129 -8.71 26.45 10.48
N LYS A 130 -8.66 25.16 10.10
CA LYS A 130 -9.31 24.67 8.87
C LYS A 130 -10.82 24.88 8.89
N ASN A 131 -11.47 24.65 10.04
CA ASN A 131 -12.90 24.89 10.20
C ASN A 131 -13.24 26.38 10.07
N LEU A 132 -12.44 27.26 10.69
CA LEU A 132 -12.59 28.72 10.53
C LEU A 132 -12.43 29.15 9.07
N PHE A 133 -11.40 28.66 8.38
CA PHE A 133 -11.18 28.96 6.97
C PHE A 133 -12.34 28.46 6.08
N THR A 134 -12.92 27.29 6.42
CA THR A 134 -14.09 26.74 5.70
C THR A 134 -15.32 27.63 5.84
N LYS A 135 -15.52 28.30 6.99
CA LYS A 135 -16.67 29.21 7.16
C LYS A 135 -16.65 30.37 6.16
N THR A 136 -15.46 30.88 5.84
CA THR A 136 -15.28 31.94 4.82
C THR A 136 -15.24 31.38 3.40
N HIS A 137 -14.72 30.15 3.22
CA HIS A 137 -14.58 29.49 1.91
C HIS A 137 -15.22 28.09 1.91
N PRO A 138 -16.55 27.97 1.81
CA PRO A 138 -17.26 26.69 1.94
C PRO A 138 -16.84 25.61 0.93
N GLN A 139 -16.35 26.01 -0.25
CA GLN A 139 -15.85 25.11 -1.30
C GLN A 139 -14.60 24.30 -0.88
N TRP A 140 -13.87 24.78 0.13
CA TRP A 140 -12.66 24.16 0.66
C TRP A 140 -12.91 23.55 2.03
N TYR A 141 -13.77 22.53 2.10
CA TYR A 141 -14.01 21.79 3.34
C TYR A 141 -12.71 21.21 3.94
N PRO A 142 -12.63 20.99 5.27
CA PRO A 142 -11.36 20.78 5.98
C PRO A 142 -10.45 19.69 5.40
N ALA A 143 -11.03 18.58 4.91
CA ALA A 143 -10.25 17.50 4.32
C ALA A 143 -9.55 17.87 3.00
N ARG A 144 -10.06 18.84 2.23
CA ARG A 144 -9.36 19.36 1.04
C ARG A 144 -8.17 20.25 1.38
N GLN A 145 -8.12 20.76 2.61
CA GLN A 145 -7.16 21.77 2.99
C GLN A 145 -5.84 21.14 3.45
N SER A 146 -4.75 21.46 2.75
CA SER A 146 -3.38 21.25 3.23
C SER A 146 -2.78 22.59 3.65
N LEU A 147 -2.74 22.87 4.96
CA LEU A 147 -2.02 24.02 5.52
C LEU A 147 -0.55 23.67 5.81
N ARG A 148 0.36 24.60 5.53
CA ARG A 148 1.83 24.42 5.62
C ARG A 148 2.48 25.68 6.17
N LEU A 149 3.64 25.53 6.82
CA LEU A 149 4.47 26.68 7.22
C LEU A 149 5.34 27.23 6.08
N ASP A 150 5.64 26.39 5.10
CA ASP A 150 6.39 26.75 3.90
C ASP A 150 5.61 26.23 2.66
N PRO A 151 5.59 26.97 1.54
CA PRO A 151 4.87 26.54 0.33
C PRO A 151 5.25 25.12 -0.15
N LYS A 152 6.54 24.78 -0.05
CA LYS A 152 7.12 23.49 -0.43
C LYS A 152 7.29 22.55 0.78
N GLY A 153 7.01 23.03 1.98
CA GLY A 153 7.07 22.30 3.24
C GLY A 153 6.06 21.16 3.38
N LYS A 154 6.13 20.48 4.52
CA LYS A 154 5.18 19.42 4.89
C LYS A 154 3.85 20.05 5.33
N SER A 155 2.77 19.32 5.05
CA SER A 155 1.45 19.64 5.60
C SER A 155 1.46 19.48 7.12
N LEU A 156 0.90 20.45 7.82
CA LEU A 156 0.67 20.41 9.25
C LEU A 156 -0.36 19.34 9.59
N LYS A 157 -0.23 18.74 10.77
CA LYS A 157 -1.19 17.77 11.29
C LYS A 157 -2.36 18.51 11.92
N ASP A 158 -3.53 17.87 11.90
CA ASP A 158 -4.75 18.45 12.47
C ASP A 158 -4.63 18.69 13.99
N GLU A 159 -3.79 17.91 14.68
CA GLU A 159 -3.54 18.01 16.13
C GLU A 159 -2.42 18.99 16.49
N ASP A 160 -1.72 19.55 15.51
CA ASP A 160 -0.68 20.54 15.79
C ASP A 160 -1.36 21.79 16.38
N ILE A 161 -0.79 22.32 17.45
CA ILE A 161 -1.30 23.49 18.17
C ILE A 161 -0.54 24.71 17.67
N LEU A 162 -1.26 25.79 17.34
CA LEU A 162 -0.70 27.00 16.76
C LEU A 162 0.50 27.55 17.55
N GLN A 163 0.36 27.69 18.87
CA GLN A 163 1.43 28.17 19.75
C GLN A 163 2.71 27.30 19.77
N LYS A 164 2.61 26.00 19.42
CA LYS A 164 3.77 25.09 19.37
C LYS A 164 4.51 25.15 18.03
N LEU A 165 3.95 25.84 17.04
CA LEU A 165 4.58 26.02 15.75
C LEU A 165 5.62 27.15 15.83
N PRO A 166 6.69 27.12 15.02
CA PRO A 166 7.70 28.18 14.97
C PRO A 166 7.16 29.40 14.23
N VAL A 167 6.11 30.02 14.79
CA VAL A 167 5.42 31.19 14.25
C VAL A 167 5.43 32.31 15.29
N GLY A 168 5.45 33.57 14.84
CA GLY A 168 5.41 34.74 15.72
C GLY A 168 3.99 35.05 16.23
N THR A 169 3.73 36.31 16.55
CA THR A 169 2.39 36.81 16.91
C THR A 169 1.38 36.66 15.77
N THR A 170 1.85 36.79 14.53
CA THR A 170 1.09 36.54 13.30
C THR A 170 1.65 35.28 12.64
N ALA A 171 0.79 34.28 12.44
CA ALA A 171 1.14 33.01 11.81
C ALA A 171 0.73 33.00 10.34
N THR A 172 1.71 32.98 9.44
CA THR A 172 1.45 32.82 8.00
C THR A 172 1.41 31.35 7.63
N LEU A 173 0.27 30.88 7.12
CA LEU A 173 0.04 29.52 6.66
C LEU A 173 -0.20 29.51 5.14
N TYR A 174 0.41 28.54 4.46
CA TYR A 174 0.22 28.34 3.03
C TYR A 174 -0.78 27.22 2.77
N PHE A 175 -1.89 27.59 2.12
CA PHE A 175 -2.95 26.70 1.71
C PHE A 175 -2.65 26.05 0.36
N ARG A 176 -2.93 24.75 0.28
CA ARG A 176 -2.97 24.00 -0.97
C ARG A 176 -4.24 23.17 -1.02
N ASP A 177 -5.02 23.33 -2.09
CA ASP A 177 -6.17 22.48 -2.38
C ASP A 177 -5.72 21.08 -2.82
N LEU A 178 -6.17 20.05 -2.10
CA LEU A 178 -5.91 18.65 -2.40
C LEU A 178 -6.89 18.06 -3.43
N GLY A 179 -7.92 18.81 -3.84
CA GLY A 179 -9.02 18.32 -4.67
C GLY A 179 -10.06 17.53 -3.85
N ALA A 180 -11.09 17.00 -4.52
CA ALA A 180 -12.10 16.18 -3.87
C ALA A 180 -11.48 15.00 -3.10
N GLN A 181 -11.82 14.88 -1.82
CA GLN A 181 -11.33 13.85 -0.92
C GLN A 181 -12.43 12.87 -0.54
N ILE A 182 -12.04 11.63 -0.26
CA ILE A 182 -12.93 10.57 0.22
C ILE A 182 -12.29 9.87 1.43
N SER A 183 -13.11 9.42 2.39
CA SER A 183 -12.63 8.72 3.58
C SER A 183 -11.95 7.40 3.23
N TRP A 184 -10.83 7.07 3.89
CA TRP A 184 -10.16 5.78 3.71
C TRP A 184 -11.07 4.59 3.99
N VAL A 185 -12.00 4.72 4.95
CA VAL A 185 -12.99 3.67 5.25
C VAL A 185 -13.82 3.38 4.01
N THR A 186 -14.42 4.41 3.40
CA THR A 186 -15.23 4.26 2.19
C THR A 186 -14.42 3.65 1.05
N VAL A 187 -13.17 4.09 0.88
CA VAL A 187 -12.29 3.56 -0.16
C VAL A 187 -12.06 2.07 0.00
N PHE A 188 -11.65 1.61 1.18
CA PHE A 188 -11.40 0.21 1.43
C PHE A 188 -12.67 -0.64 1.34
N LEU A 189 -13.81 -0.11 1.79
CA LEU A 189 -15.10 -0.79 1.61
C LEU A 189 -15.43 -0.98 0.14
N THR A 190 -15.36 0.07 -0.68
CA THR A 190 -15.62 -0.04 -2.13
C THR A 190 -14.59 -0.94 -2.83
N GLU A 191 -13.32 -0.81 -2.46
CA GLU A 191 -12.22 -1.61 -2.99
C GLU A 191 -12.43 -3.11 -2.75
N TYR A 192 -12.93 -3.51 -1.57
CA TYR A 192 -13.10 -4.91 -1.17
C TYR A 192 -14.50 -5.48 -1.42
N ALA A 193 -15.54 -4.66 -1.45
CA ALA A 193 -16.90 -5.11 -1.76
C ALA A 193 -17.03 -5.55 -3.23
N GLY A 194 -16.36 -4.85 -4.14
CA GLY A 194 -16.40 -5.18 -5.57
C GLY A 194 -15.90 -6.58 -5.89
N PRO A 195 -14.68 -6.98 -5.50
CA PRO A 195 -14.17 -8.33 -5.73
C PRO A 195 -15.10 -9.42 -5.18
N LEU A 196 -15.64 -9.22 -3.98
CA LEU A 196 -16.60 -10.14 -3.37
C LEU A 196 -17.84 -10.30 -4.25
N PHE A 197 -18.48 -9.18 -4.60
CA PHE A 197 -19.69 -9.19 -5.42
C PHE A 197 -19.45 -9.78 -6.81
N ILE A 198 -18.39 -9.30 -7.49
CA ILE A 198 -18.02 -9.74 -8.83
C ILE A 198 -17.73 -11.23 -8.86
N TYR A 199 -16.91 -11.75 -7.93
CA TYR A 199 -16.60 -13.18 -7.90
C TYR A 199 -17.88 -14.02 -7.73
N LEU A 200 -18.82 -13.59 -6.88
CA LEU A 200 -20.09 -14.28 -6.68
C LEU A 200 -20.95 -14.29 -7.96
N LEU A 201 -20.95 -13.23 -8.78
CA LEU A 201 -21.64 -13.23 -10.07
C LEU A 201 -21.11 -14.34 -11.00
N PHE A 202 -19.79 -14.50 -11.09
CA PHE A 202 -19.17 -15.57 -11.89
C PHE A 202 -19.40 -16.96 -11.27
N TYR A 203 -19.38 -17.07 -9.94
CA TYR A 203 -19.63 -18.33 -9.23
C TYR A 203 -21.06 -18.84 -9.43
N PHE A 204 -22.06 -17.96 -9.30
CA PHE A 204 -23.46 -18.29 -9.57
C PHE A 204 -23.79 -18.38 -11.06
N ARG A 205 -22.81 -18.13 -11.95
CA ARG A 205 -22.98 -18.15 -13.40
C ARG A 205 -24.23 -17.38 -13.84
N VAL A 206 -24.32 -16.13 -13.41
CA VAL A 206 -25.43 -15.27 -13.81
C VAL A 206 -25.52 -15.19 -15.34
N PRO A 207 -26.72 -14.98 -15.92
CA PRO A 207 -26.91 -14.92 -17.35
C PRO A 207 -25.92 -13.98 -18.05
N PHE A 208 -25.66 -14.24 -19.33
CA PHE A 208 -24.75 -13.47 -20.20
C PHE A 208 -23.24 -13.71 -19.99
N ILE A 209 -22.81 -14.52 -19.00
CA ILE A 209 -21.38 -14.77 -18.76
C ILE A 209 -20.83 -15.97 -19.56
N TYR A 210 -21.42 -17.16 -19.41
CA TYR A 210 -20.90 -18.41 -20.01
C TYR A 210 -21.82 -19.02 -21.09
N GLY A 211 -22.93 -18.33 -21.41
CA GLY A 211 -23.96 -18.78 -22.35
C GLY A 211 -25.14 -19.49 -21.67
N HIS A 212 -26.32 -19.36 -22.28
CA HIS A 212 -27.61 -19.70 -21.66
C HIS A 212 -27.72 -21.10 -21.06
N LYS A 213 -27.05 -22.10 -21.66
CA LYS A 213 -27.05 -23.49 -21.16
C LYS A 213 -26.39 -23.67 -19.79
N TYR A 214 -25.65 -22.67 -19.31
CA TYR A 214 -24.93 -22.73 -18.03
C TYR A 214 -25.46 -21.71 -17.01
N ASP A 215 -26.51 -20.97 -17.35
CA ASP A 215 -27.12 -19.98 -16.46
C ASP A 215 -27.54 -20.65 -15.14
N PHE A 216 -27.06 -20.12 -14.02
CA PHE A 216 -27.33 -20.62 -12.65
C PHE A 216 -26.96 -22.09 -12.40
N THR A 217 -26.14 -22.70 -13.26
CA THR A 217 -25.64 -24.06 -13.04
C THR A 217 -24.48 -24.06 -12.05
N SER A 218 -24.44 -25.07 -11.17
CA SER A 218 -23.31 -25.25 -10.25
C SER A 218 -22.15 -25.99 -10.93
N SER A 219 -20.92 -25.76 -10.45
CA SER A 219 -19.78 -26.60 -10.83
C SER A 219 -19.87 -27.96 -10.14
N ARG A 220 -19.42 -29.03 -10.80
CA ARG A 220 -19.27 -30.36 -10.20
C ARG A 220 -17.98 -30.51 -9.37
N HIS A 221 -17.06 -29.55 -9.48
CA HIS A 221 -15.72 -29.65 -8.92
C HIS A 221 -15.66 -28.97 -7.56
N THR A 222 -15.40 -29.75 -6.50
CA THR A 222 -15.30 -29.26 -5.11
C THR A 222 -14.32 -28.10 -4.93
N VAL A 223 -13.22 -28.09 -5.69
CA VAL A 223 -12.21 -27.01 -5.64
C VAL A 223 -12.79 -25.65 -6.03
N VAL A 224 -13.80 -25.58 -6.90
CA VAL A 224 -14.46 -24.32 -7.29
C VAL A 224 -15.25 -23.74 -6.11
N HIS A 225 -15.95 -24.60 -5.35
CA HIS A 225 -16.66 -24.20 -4.14
C HIS A 225 -15.70 -23.75 -3.05
N LEU A 226 -14.60 -24.50 -2.83
CA LEU A 226 -13.56 -24.10 -1.89
C LEU A 226 -12.91 -22.78 -2.29
N ALA A 227 -12.66 -22.56 -3.57
CA ALA A 227 -12.11 -21.31 -4.07
C ALA A 227 -13.07 -20.14 -3.81
N CYS A 228 -14.37 -20.32 -4.05
CA CYS A 228 -15.40 -19.33 -3.72
C CYS A 228 -15.45 -19.02 -2.22
N ILE A 229 -15.42 -20.04 -1.37
CA ILE A 229 -15.41 -19.89 0.09
C ILE A 229 -14.16 -19.13 0.54
N CYS A 230 -12.97 -19.53 0.08
CA CYS A 230 -11.70 -18.87 0.42
C CYS A 230 -11.68 -17.41 -0.04
N HIS A 231 -12.04 -17.14 -1.29
CA HIS A 231 -12.09 -15.78 -1.84
C HIS A 231 -13.09 -14.90 -1.07
N SER A 232 -14.30 -15.42 -0.84
CA SER A 232 -15.34 -14.70 -0.10
C SER A 232 -14.91 -14.43 1.34
N PHE A 233 -14.39 -15.45 2.03
CA PHE A 233 -13.87 -15.32 3.40
C PHE A 233 -12.79 -14.25 3.49
N HIS A 234 -11.84 -14.23 2.55
CA HIS A 234 -10.80 -13.21 2.51
C HIS A 234 -11.38 -11.79 2.42
N TYR A 235 -12.24 -11.53 1.43
CA TYR A 235 -12.79 -10.17 1.25
C TYR A 235 -13.79 -9.78 2.34
N ILE A 236 -14.60 -10.71 2.86
CA ILE A 236 -15.46 -10.46 4.03
C ILE A 236 -14.61 -10.10 5.24
N LYS A 237 -13.54 -10.86 5.53
CA LYS A 237 -12.58 -10.52 6.58
C LYS A 237 -12.01 -9.11 6.37
N ARG A 238 -11.57 -8.77 5.16
CA ARG A 238 -11.03 -7.44 4.84
C ARG A 238 -12.05 -6.32 5.08
N LEU A 239 -13.32 -6.53 4.72
CA LEU A 239 -14.41 -5.60 4.98
C LEU A 239 -14.63 -5.41 6.49
N LEU A 240 -14.73 -6.50 7.25
CA LEU A 240 -14.91 -6.47 8.70
C LEU A 240 -13.70 -5.83 9.41
N GLU A 241 -12.48 -6.14 8.98
CA GLU A 241 -11.27 -5.49 9.51
C GLU A 241 -11.27 -3.98 9.26
N THR A 242 -11.71 -3.56 8.08
CA THR A 242 -11.81 -2.13 7.73
C THR A 242 -12.80 -1.40 8.65
N LEU A 243 -13.93 -2.03 8.97
CA LEU A 243 -14.97 -1.45 9.83
C LEU A 243 -14.59 -1.47 11.31
N PHE A 244 -14.02 -2.57 11.80
CA PHE A 244 -13.93 -2.85 13.23
C PHE A 244 -12.51 -2.92 13.79
N VAL A 245 -11.49 -3.08 12.95
CA VAL A 245 -10.10 -3.31 13.39
C VAL A 245 -9.17 -2.15 13.02
N HIS A 246 -9.24 -1.63 11.79
CA HIS A 246 -8.29 -0.63 11.31
C HIS A 246 -8.53 0.74 11.93
N ARG A 247 -7.43 1.38 12.36
CA ARG A 247 -7.41 2.77 12.85
C ARG A 247 -6.55 3.62 11.92
N PHE A 248 -7.18 4.38 11.04
CA PHE A 248 -6.48 5.22 10.04
C PHE A 248 -5.97 6.52 10.65
N SER A 249 -4.73 6.90 10.32
CA SER A 249 -4.08 8.12 10.86
C SER A 249 -4.36 9.37 10.04
N HIS A 250 -4.50 9.22 8.72
CA HIS A 250 -5.04 10.25 7.82
C HIS A 250 -6.48 9.88 7.50
N GLY A 251 -7.39 10.87 7.53
CA GLY A 251 -8.83 10.60 7.36
C GLY A 251 -9.23 10.31 5.92
N THR A 252 -8.51 10.84 4.94
CA THR A 252 -8.96 10.85 3.54
C THR A 252 -7.86 10.61 2.50
N MET A 253 -8.28 10.34 1.27
CA MET A 253 -7.45 10.29 0.07
C MET A 253 -8.11 11.04 -1.11
N PRO A 254 -7.35 11.44 -2.15
CA PRO A 254 -7.92 12.01 -3.36
C PRO A 254 -8.86 11.04 -4.07
N LEU A 255 -10.07 11.50 -4.41
CA LEU A 255 -11.15 10.69 -4.98
C LEU A 255 -10.72 9.95 -6.25
N ARG A 256 -9.93 10.58 -7.13
CA ARG A 256 -9.47 9.99 -8.40
C ARG A 256 -8.72 8.66 -8.23
N ASN A 257 -8.14 8.41 -7.06
CA ASN A 257 -7.42 7.16 -6.79
C ASN A 257 -8.36 5.96 -6.60
N ILE A 258 -9.64 6.18 -6.25
CA ILE A 258 -10.58 5.07 -6.03
C ILE A 258 -10.77 4.25 -7.30
N PHE A 259 -10.84 4.90 -8.46
CA PHE A 259 -11.00 4.24 -9.74
C PHE A 259 -9.82 3.33 -10.04
N LYS A 260 -8.59 3.80 -9.80
CA LYS A 260 -7.38 2.97 -10.01
C LYS A 260 -7.38 1.73 -9.14
N ASN A 261 -7.64 1.91 -7.85
CA ASN A 261 -7.69 0.80 -6.89
C ASN A 261 -8.79 -0.21 -7.26
N CYS A 262 -10.00 0.29 -7.56
CA CYS A 262 -11.13 -0.56 -7.91
C CYS A 262 -10.88 -1.29 -9.22
N THR A 263 -10.40 -0.62 -10.27
CA THR A 263 -10.08 -1.28 -11.55
C THR A 263 -9.09 -2.43 -11.36
N TYR A 264 -8.06 -2.26 -10.52
CA TYR A 264 -7.13 -3.34 -10.21
C TYR A 264 -7.83 -4.52 -9.53
N TYR A 265 -8.45 -4.29 -8.37
CA TYR A 265 -9.03 -5.38 -7.58
C TYR A 265 -10.22 -6.03 -8.28
N TRP A 266 -11.12 -5.24 -8.85
CA TRP A 266 -12.35 -5.70 -9.50
C TRP A 266 -12.02 -6.41 -10.81
N GLY A 267 -11.08 -5.87 -11.59
CA GLY A 267 -10.63 -6.45 -12.85
C GLY A 267 -9.95 -7.80 -12.64
N PHE A 268 -9.01 -7.89 -11.68
CA PHE A 268 -8.39 -9.18 -11.37
C PHE A 268 -9.38 -10.18 -10.77
N ALA A 269 -10.33 -9.74 -9.93
CA ALA A 269 -11.39 -10.59 -9.41
C ALA A 269 -12.25 -11.16 -10.52
N ALA A 270 -12.71 -10.33 -11.47
CA ALA A 270 -13.45 -10.77 -12.64
C ALA A 270 -12.62 -11.76 -13.47
N TRP A 271 -11.36 -11.43 -13.74
CA TRP A 271 -10.49 -12.26 -14.57
C TRP A 271 -10.25 -13.64 -13.94
N MET A 272 -9.89 -13.71 -12.66
CA MET A 272 -9.69 -15.00 -11.99
C MET A 272 -11.00 -15.77 -11.82
N ALA A 273 -12.09 -15.09 -11.47
CA ALA A 273 -13.38 -15.73 -11.26
C ALA A 273 -13.96 -16.30 -12.55
N TYR A 274 -13.72 -15.64 -13.69
CA TYR A 274 -14.10 -16.15 -15.01
C TYR A 274 -13.49 -17.53 -15.27
N TYR A 275 -12.18 -17.69 -15.08
CA TYR A 275 -11.51 -18.97 -15.36
C TYR A 275 -11.83 -20.04 -14.31
N ILE A 276 -11.85 -19.69 -13.02
CA ILE A 276 -12.10 -20.66 -11.94
C ILE A 276 -13.53 -21.23 -12.01
N ASN A 277 -14.51 -20.39 -12.34
CA ASN A 277 -15.92 -20.79 -12.34
C ASN A 277 -16.44 -21.23 -13.72
N HIS A 278 -15.60 -21.15 -14.76
CA HIS A 278 -15.96 -21.53 -16.12
C HIS A 278 -16.51 -22.97 -16.18
N PRO A 279 -17.54 -23.26 -16.98
CA PRO A 279 -18.07 -24.62 -17.16
C PRO A 279 -17.04 -25.67 -17.63
N LEU A 280 -15.99 -25.19 -18.32
CA LEU A 280 -14.86 -26.00 -18.80
C LEU A 280 -13.66 -26.00 -17.85
N TYR A 281 -13.82 -25.54 -16.60
CA TYR A 281 -12.73 -25.55 -15.63
C TYR A 281 -12.21 -26.97 -15.39
N THR A 282 -10.89 -27.14 -15.47
CA THR A 282 -10.21 -28.38 -15.15
C THR A 282 -9.61 -28.31 -13.74
N PRO A 283 -9.87 -29.30 -12.87
CA PRO A 283 -9.27 -29.37 -11.54
C PRO A 283 -7.73 -29.36 -11.57
N PRO A 284 -7.08 -29.00 -10.45
CA PRO A 284 -5.63 -29.00 -10.35
C PRO A 284 -5.00 -30.38 -10.61
N THR A 285 -3.84 -30.38 -11.25
CA THR A 285 -3.08 -31.54 -11.73
C THR A 285 -2.77 -32.57 -10.65
N TYR A 286 -2.40 -32.14 -9.43
CA TYR A 286 -2.06 -33.06 -8.34
C TYR A 286 -3.26 -33.36 -7.42
N GLY A 287 -4.48 -33.05 -7.86
CA GLY A 287 -5.73 -33.49 -7.25
C GLY A 287 -5.96 -33.01 -5.82
N ALA A 288 -6.66 -33.83 -5.02
CA ALA A 288 -7.20 -33.42 -3.72
C ALA A 288 -6.12 -33.09 -2.67
N GLN A 289 -4.95 -33.73 -2.72
CA GLN A 289 -3.89 -33.47 -1.74
C GLN A 289 -3.29 -32.07 -1.90
N GLN A 290 -3.07 -31.64 -3.15
CA GLN A 290 -2.68 -30.27 -3.47
C GLN A 290 -3.71 -29.27 -2.95
N VAL A 291 -5.00 -29.53 -3.19
CA VAL A 291 -6.09 -28.65 -2.72
C VAL A 291 -6.11 -28.56 -1.19
N LYS A 292 -5.96 -29.68 -0.47
CA LYS A 292 -5.95 -29.71 1.01
C LYS A 292 -4.75 -28.96 1.59
N LEU A 293 -3.55 -29.18 1.05
CA LEU A 293 -2.33 -28.48 1.48
C LEU A 293 -2.46 -26.97 1.22
N ALA A 294 -2.93 -26.60 0.03
CA ALA A 294 -3.14 -25.22 -0.36
C ALA A 294 -4.18 -24.51 0.53
N LEU A 295 -5.26 -25.21 0.89
CA LEU A 295 -6.26 -24.71 1.83
C LEU A 295 -5.66 -24.48 3.22
N ALA A 296 -4.85 -25.42 3.72
CA ALA A 296 -4.17 -25.26 5.01
C ALA A 296 -3.25 -24.03 5.02
N ILE A 297 -2.44 -23.86 3.97
CA ILE A 297 -1.58 -22.67 3.78
C ILE A 297 -2.43 -21.40 3.79
N PHE A 298 -3.53 -21.39 3.01
CA PHE A 298 -4.43 -20.25 2.92
C PHE A 298 -4.99 -19.87 4.30
N VAL A 299 -5.55 -20.84 5.04
CA VAL A 299 -6.18 -20.61 6.35
C VAL A 299 -5.16 -20.10 7.38
N ILE A 300 -4.01 -20.77 7.50
CA ILE A 300 -2.92 -20.35 8.40
C ILE A 300 -2.52 -18.90 8.10
N CYS A 301 -2.40 -18.55 6.82
CA CYS A 301 -2.05 -17.21 6.41
C CYS A 301 -3.16 -16.18 6.68
N GLN A 302 -4.44 -16.51 6.48
CA GLN A 302 -5.53 -15.58 6.82
C GLN A 302 -5.60 -15.31 8.34
N LEU A 303 -5.43 -16.35 9.16
CA LEU A 303 -5.37 -16.23 10.61
C LEU A 303 -4.16 -15.41 11.05
N GLY A 304 -3.01 -15.63 10.42
CA GLY A 304 -1.79 -14.86 10.65
C GLY A 304 -1.98 -13.38 10.31
N ASN A 305 -2.49 -13.08 9.12
CA ASN A 305 -2.78 -11.73 8.65
C ASN A 305 -3.72 -10.98 9.63
N PHE A 306 -4.83 -11.62 10.03
CA PHE A 306 -5.75 -11.06 11.02
C PHE A 306 -5.08 -10.82 12.38
N SER A 307 -4.31 -11.78 12.87
CA SER A 307 -3.57 -11.67 14.13
C SER A 307 -2.61 -10.47 14.12
N ILE A 308 -1.94 -10.21 13.00
CA ILE A 308 -1.10 -9.02 12.84
C ILE A 308 -1.94 -7.75 12.84
N HIS A 309 -3.08 -7.70 12.14
CA HIS A 309 -3.94 -6.52 12.14
C HIS A 309 -4.47 -6.18 13.55
N MET A 310 -4.84 -7.18 14.33
CA MET A 310 -5.21 -7.00 15.74
C MET A 310 -4.05 -6.44 16.56
N ALA A 311 -2.86 -7.04 16.45
CA ALA A 311 -1.68 -6.52 17.16
C ALA A 311 -1.35 -5.07 16.74
N LEU A 312 -1.47 -4.73 15.45
CA LEU A 312 -1.25 -3.37 14.96
C LEU A 312 -2.30 -2.37 15.45
N ARG A 313 -3.56 -2.80 15.62
CA ARG A 313 -4.62 -1.99 16.23
C ARG A 313 -4.26 -1.64 17.67
N ASP A 314 -3.82 -2.62 18.45
CA ASP A 314 -3.56 -2.46 19.88
C ASP A 314 -2.37 -1.54 20.18
N LEU A 315 -1.43 -1.41 19.23
CA LEU A 315 -0.33 -0.44 19.32
C LEU A 315 -0.79 1.02 19.33
N ARG A 316 -2.00 1.29 18.83
CA ARG A 316 -2.60 2.63 18.81
C ARG A 316 -3.81 2.65 19.75
N PRO A 317 -3.71 3.21 20.97
CA PRO A 317 -4.89 3.47 21.80
C PRO A 317 -5.98 4.20 21.00
N ALA A 318 -7.26 3.99 21.34
CA ALA A 318 -8.35 4.68 20.66
C ALA A 318 -8.16 6.20 20.78
N GLY A 319 -8.25 6.93 19.66
CA GLY A 319 -8.00 8.37 19.60
C GLY A 319 -6.52 8.78 19.49
N SER A 320 -5.56 7.85 19.59
CA SER A 320 -4.14 8.17 19.43
C SER A 320 -3.63 7.93 18.01
N LYS A 321 -2.83 8.88 17.49
CA LYS A 321 -2.07 8.75 16.23
C LYS A 321 -0.59 8.43 16.45
N THR A 322 -0.17 8.14 17.69
CA THR A 322 1.23 7.85 18.03
C THR A 322 1.69 6.55 17.36
N ARG A 323 2.86 6.59 16.73
CA ARG A 323 3.47 5.42 16.10
C ARG A 323 4.38 4.71 17.09
N LYS A 324 4.24 3.38 17.17
CA LYS A 324 5.09 2.51 18.00
C LYS A 324 5.73 1.42 17.14
N ILE A 325 6.82 0.86 17.62
CA ILE A 325 7.45 -0.33 17.02
C ILE A 325 6.57 -1.53 17.36
N PRO A 326 6.11 -2.31 16.37
CA PRO A 326 5.38 -3.54 16.64
C PRO A 326 6.33 -4.63 17.16
N TYR A 327 5.90 -5.35 18.20
CA TYR A 327 6.62 -6.49 18.77
C TYR A 327 5.72 -7.72 18.83
N PRO A 328 6.30 -8.93 18.90
CA PRO A 328 5.55 -10.15 19.16
C PRO A 328 4.69 -10.05 20.42
N THR A 329 3.53 -10.69 20.38
CA THR A 329 2.63 -10.86 21.51
C THR A 329 2.58 -12.34 21.91
N LYS A 330 1.69 -12.70 22.84
CA LYS A 330 1.43 -14.10 23.22
C LYS A 330 0.90 -14.94 22.05
N ASN A 331 0.33 -14.31 21.03
CA ASN A 331 -0.16 -15.02 19.85
C ASN A 331 1.02 -15.40 18.93
N PRO A 332 1.25 -16.71 18.64
CA PRO A 332 2.40 -17.17 17.87
C PRO A 332 2.45 -16.60 16.44
N PHE A 333 1.31 -16.27 15.84
CA PHE A 333 1.28 -15.65 14.52
C PHE A 333 1.99 -14.29 14.47
N THR A 334 2.11 -13.62 15.62
CA THR A 334 2.77 -12.32 15.74
C THR A 334 4.28 -12.43 15.91
N TRP A 335 4.82 -13.62 16.16
CA TRP A 335 6.27 -13.83 16.34
C TRP A 335 7.07 -13.53 15.08
N LEU A 336 6.39 -13.51 13.93
CA LEU A 336 6.98 -13.07 12.67
C LEU A 336 7.48 -11.61 12.73
N PHE A 337 6.99 -10.78 13.68
CA PHE A 337 7.59 -9.47 13.96
C PHE A 337 9.05 -9.54 14.42
N LEU A 338 9.56 -10.68 14.92
CA LEU A 338 11.00 -10.83 15.19
C LEU A 338 11.83 -10.74 13.91
N LEU A 339 11.27 -11.21 12.80
CA LEU A 339 12.00 -11.40 11.54
C LEU A 339 11.66 -10.35 10.50
N VAL A 340 10.43 -9.82 10.49
CA VAL A 340 10.00 -8.86 9.47
C VAL A 340 9.21 -7.68 10.03
N SER A 341 9.22 -6.59 9.27
CA SER A 341 8.60 -5.32 9.62
C SER A 341 7.11 -5.30 9.33
N CYS A 342 6.69 -6.02 8.28
CA CYS A 342 5.32 -6.03 7.79
C CYS A 342 4.80 -7.47 7.62
N PRO A 343 4.68 -8.25 8.72
CA PRO A 343 4.25 -9.65 8.66
C PRO A 343 2.82 -9.82 8.12
N ASN A 344 1.97 -8.80 8.23
CA ASN A 344 0.64 -8.81 7.59
C ASN A 344 0.75 -8.97 6.07
N TYR A 345 1.72 -8.32 5.43
CA TYR A 345 1.97 -8.47 4.00
C TYR A 345 2.56 -9.84 3.67
N THR A 346 3.43 -10.39 4.52
CA THR A 346 3.97 -11.75 4.35
C THR A 346 2.84 -12.79 4.34
N TYR A 347 1.94 -12.72 5.32
CA TYR A 347 0.79 -13.61 5.37
C TYR A 347 -0.17 -13.37 4.21
N GLU A 348 -0.42 -12.13 3.82
CA GLU A 348 -1.25 -11.81 2.65
C GLU A 348 -0.72 -12.51 1.38
N VAL A 349 0.58 -12.39 1.12
CA VAL A 349 1.24 -13.06 -0.01
C VAL A 349 1.11 -14.58 0.11
N GLY A 350 1.32 -15.14 1.30
CA GLY A 350 1.16 -16.57 1.56
C GLY A 350 -0.26 -17.07 1.28
N SER A 351 -1.29 -16.30 1.64
CA SER A 351 -2.68 -16.62 1.31
C SER A 351 -2.90 -16.70 -0.20
N TRP A 352 -2.41 -15.72 -0.97
CA TRP A 352 -2.59 -15.70 -2.43
C TRP A 352 -1.73 -16.74 -3.17
N ILE A 353 -0.56 -17.11 -2.62
CA ILE A 353 0.21 -18.27 -3.09
C ILE A 353 -0.57 -19.56 -2.84
N GLY A 354 -1.12 -19.75 -1.63
CA GLY A 354 -2.00 -20.89 -1.33
C GLY A 354 -3.20 -20.94 -2.28
N PHE A 355 -3.85 -19.81 -2.54
CA PHE A 355 -4.98 -19.74 -3.48
C PHE A 355 -4.56 -20.06 -4.93
N ALA A 356 -3.39 -19.62 -5.37
CA ALA A 356 -2.84 -19.95 -6.69
C ALA A 356 -2.54 -21.45 -6.82
N ILE A 357 -1.96 -22.06 -5.79
CA ILE A 357 -1.71 -23.52 -5.75
C ILE A 357 -3.04 -24.28 -5.73
N MET A 358 -4.03 -23.82 -4.96
CA MET A 358 -5.34 -24.47 -4.86
C MET A 358 -6.05 -24.55 -6.22
N THR A 359 -6.03 -23.44 -6.96
CA THR A 359 -6.82 -23.28 -8.19
C THR A 359 -6.04 -23.61 -9.46
N GLN A 360 -4.70 -23.61 -9.40
CA GLN A 360 -3.79 -23.69 -10.56
C GLN A 360 -4.20 -22.75 -11.70
N CYS A 361 -4.62 -21.54 -11.33
CA CYS A 361 -5.15 -20.55 -12.26
C CYS A 361 -4.11 -19.43 -12.52
N VAL A 362 -3.72 -19.24 -13.77
CA VAL A 362 -2.71 -18.24 -14.19
C VAL A 362 -3.08 -16.80 -13.75
N PRO A 363 -4.32 -16.30 -13.95
CA PRO A 363 -4.74 -15.02 -13.42
C PRO A 363 -4.49 -14.83 -11.92
N VAL A 364 -4.66 -15.89 -11.11
CA VAL A 364 -4.38 -15.83 -9.67
C VAL A 364 -2.89 -15.66 -9.42
N ALA A 365 -2.03 -16.43 -10.10
CA ALA A 365 -0.58 -16.30 -9.97
C ALA A 365 -0.09 -14.89 -10.36
N LEU A 366 -0.65 -14.30 -11.42
CA LEU A 366 -0.35 -12.93 -11.85
C LEU A 366 -0.81 -11.90 -10.81
N PHE A 367 -2.02 -12.04 -10.28
CA PHE A 367 -2.51 -11.19 -9.19
C PHE A 367 -1.58 -11.25 -7.97
N SER A 368 -1.17 -12.46 -7.56
CA SER A 368 -0.24 -12.69 -6.46
C SER A 368 1.11 -12.00 -6.70
N LEU A 369 1.66 -12.10 -7.91
CA LEU A 369 2.95 -11.51 -8.27
C LEU A 369 2.91 -9.97 -8.26
N VAL A 370 1.86 -9.39 -8.85
CA VAL A 370 1.68 -7.93 -8.87
C VAL A 370 1.46 -7.40 -7.45
N GLY A 371 0.58 -8.06 -6.68
CA GLY A 371 0.34 -7.75 -5.27
C GLY A 371 1.60 -7.85 -4.41
N PHE A 372 2.38 -8.92 -4.59
CA PHE A 372 3.66 -9.12 -3.89
C PHE A 372 4.65 -8.00 -4.19
N THR A 373 4.80 -7.62 -5.46
CA THR A 373 5.71 -6.55 -5.88
C THR A 373 5.32 -5.24 -5.21
N GLN A 374 4.03 -4.90 -5.24
CA GLN A 374 3.52 -3.67 -4.65
C GLN A 374 3.68 -3.65 -3.11
N MET A 375 3.32 -4.74 -2.43
CA MET A 375 3.47 -4.84 -0.98
C MET A 375 4.95 -4.81 -0.55
N THR A 376 5.85 -5.35 -1.35
CA THR A 376 7.30 -5.26 -1.11
C THR A 376 7.78 -3.81 -1.17
N ILE A 377 7.32 -3.02 -2.15
CA ILE A 377 7.65 -1.59 -2.24
C ILE A 377 7.18 -0.85 -0.98
N TRP A 378 5.95 -1.11 -0.52
CA TRP A 378 5.40 -0.53 0.69
C TRP A 378 6.13 -0.97 1.96
N ALA A 379 6.43 -2.26 2.09
CA ALA A 379 7.16 -2.82 3.22
C ALA A 379 8.53 -2.16 3.35
N LYS A 380 9.27 -2.00 2.24
CA LYS A 380 10.57 -1.31 2.22
C LYS A 380 10.44 0.16 2.62
N GLY A 381 9.35 0.83 2.21
CA GLY A 381 9.04 2.20 2.64
C GLY A 381 8.79 2.30 4.15
N LYS A 382 7.97 1.41 4.70
CA LYS A 382 7.66 1.34 6.14
C LYS A 382 8.90 1.00 6.97
N HIS A 383 9.67 0.00 6.55
CA HIS A 383 10.91 -0.42 7.19
C HIS A 383 11.93 0.72 7.26
N ARG A 384 12.20 1.40 6.14
CA ARG A 384 13.07 2.60 6.14
C ARG A 384 12.56 3.72 7.04
N SER A 385 11.25 3.88 7.15
CA SER A 385 10.67 4.90 8.04
C SER A 385 10.88 4.51 9.50
N TYR A 386 10.74 3.23 9.85
CA TYR A 386 11.03 2.73 11.19
C TYR A 386 12.50 2.93 11.59
N LEU A 387 13.45 2.58 10.70
CA LEU A 387 14.89 2.77 10.94
C LEU A 387 15.28 4.23 11.19
N LYS A 388 14.58 5.18 10.56
CA LYS A 388 14.84 6.62 10.73
C LYS A 388 14.20 7.19 11.99
N GLU A 389 13.03 6.68 12.34
CA GLU A 389 12.20 7.23 13.41
C GLU A 389 12.58 6.67 14.79
N PHE A 390 13.02 5.40 14.84
CA PHE A 390 13.30 4.72 16.08
C PHE A 390 14.75 4.27 16.13
N ARG A 391 15.52 4.84 17.07
CA ARG A 391 16.92 4.47 17.30
C ARG A 391 17.07 3.02 17.74
N ASP A 392 16.11 2.51 18.50
CA ASP A 392 16.11 1.16 19.09
C ASP A 392 15.37 0.14 18.20
N TYR A 393 15.24 0.41 16.90
CA TYR A 393 14.58 -0.52 15.98
C TYR A 393 15.42 -1.79 15.76
N PRO A 394 14.83 -3.01 15.84
CA PRO A 394 15.60 -4.24 15.69
C PRO A 394 16.30 -4.35 14.32
N PRO A 395 17.64 -4.45 14.27
CA PRO A 395 18.41 -4.32 13.03
C PRO A 395 18.30 -5.55 12.12
N LEU A 396 17.97 -6.72 12.67
CA LEU A 396 17.84 -7.98 11.91
C LEU A 396 16.50 -8.14 11.18
N ARG A 397 15.54 -7.23 11.41
CA ARG A 397 14.23 -7.32 10.74
C ARG A 397 14.38 -7.00 9.25
N MET A 398 13.77 -7.84 8.43
CA MET A 398 13.61 -7.56 7.00
C MET A 398 12.29 -6.82 6.73
N PRO A 399 12.12 -6.17 5.58
CA PRO A 399 10.87 -5.57 5.16
C PRO A 399 9.66 -6.53 5.13
N ILE A 400 9.73 -7.64 4.39
CA ILE A 400 8.57 -8.49 4.07
C ILE A 400 8.83 -9.99 4.07
N ILE A 401 9.95 -10.50 3.54
CA ILE A 401 10.25 -11.94 3.55
C ILE A 401 11.43 -12.17 4.49
N PRO A 402 11.28 -13.04 5.50
CA PRO A 402 12.38 -13.38 6.39
C PRO A 402 13.62 -13.82 5.60
N PHE A 403 14.79 -13.28 5.96
CA PHE A 403 16.10 -13.64 5.40
C PHE A 403 16.29 -13.38 3.89
N LEU A 404 15.34 -12.74 3.22
CA LEU A 404 15.44 -12.46 1.78
C LEU A 404 15.22 -10.98 1.44
N LEU A 405 14.10 -10.38 1.88
CA LEU A 405 13.63 -9.10 1.35
C LEU A 405 12.95 -8.14 2.31
#